data_AF-A0A0P1B4X9-F1
#
_entry.id   AF-A0A0P1B4X9-F1
#
_cell.length_a   1.000
_cell.length_b   1.000
_cell.length_c   1.000
_cell.angle_alpha   90.00
_cell.angle_beta   90.00
_cell.angle_gamma   90.00
#
_symmetry.space_group_name_H-M   'P 1'
#
loop_
_entity.id
_entity.type
_entity.pdbx_description
1 polymer ?
#
loop_
_entity_poly.entity_id
_entity_poly.type
_entity_poly.pdbx_seq_one_letter_code
_entity_poly.pdbx_strand_id
1 'polypeptide(L)'
;MDEKEKLITPERLEKLYDEVMKHKSFAALSLPGLSEERKGVFVPGLAILCGVFDALAIRELRLSDGALREGVLYEMEGRFRHQDIRS
;
A
#
# COMPACT_ATOMS: atom_id res chain seq x y z
N MET A 1 9.82 17.93 0.04
CA MET A 1 8.67 17.17 -0.50
C MET A 1 7.75 16.93 0.67
N ASP A 2 6.55 17.50 0.63
CA ASP A 2 5.71 17.73 1.81
C ASP A 2 5.20 16.41 2.40
N GLU A 3 5.41 16.17 3.70
CA GLU A 3 5.05 14.92 4.39
C GLU A 3 3.56 14.56 4.25
N LYS A 4 2.72 15.57 4.00
CA LYS A 4 1.27 15.44 3.79
C LYS A 4 0.88 14.73 2.48
N GLU A 5 1.79 14.64 1.50
CA GLU A 5 1.51 13.95 0.23
C GLU A 5 1.51 12.42 0.37
N LYS A 6 2.24 11.85 1.34
CA LYS A 6 2.36 10.39 1.52
C LYS A 6 1.32 9.76 2.45
N LEU A 7 0.30 10.53 2.87
CA LEU A 7 -0.73 10.07 3.80
C LEU A 7 -1.94 9.48 3.06
N ILE A 8 -2.36 8.28 3.45
CA ILE A 8 -3.60 7.65 2.99
C ILE A 8 -4.64 7.78 4.11
N THR A 9 -5.84 8.27 3.76
CA THR A 9 -6.97 8.46 4.68
C THR A 9 -8.24 7.88 4.05
N PRO A 10 -9.29 7.57 4.84
CA PRO A 10 -10.57 7.09 4.30
C PRO A 10 -11.13 8.01 3.19
N GLU A 11 -11.06 9.33 3.38
CA GLU A 11 -11.61 10.30 2.42
C GLU A 11 -10.81 10.33 1.11
N ARG A 12 -9.52 9.99 1.15
CA ARG A 12 -8.69 9.84 -0.05
C ARG A 12 -8.96 8.52 -0.78
N LEU A 13 -9.25 7.45 -0.03
CA LEU A 13 -9.62 6.15 -0.60
C LEU A 13 -10.99 6.24 -1.30
N GLU A 14 -11.96 6.93 -0.73
CA GLU A 14 -13.28 7.14 -1.36
C GLU A 14 -13.16 7.88 -2.70
N LYS A 15 -12.30 8.91 -2.76
CA LYS A 15 -12.01 9.60 -4.03
C LYS A 15 -11.39 8.69 -5.09
N LEU A 16 -10.50 7.78 -4.68
CA LEU A 16 -9.93 6.79 -5.59
C LEU A 16 -10.97 5.77 -6.04
N TYR A 17 -11.85 5.34 -5.14
CA TYR A 17 -12.98 4.48 -5.48
C TYR A 17 -13.86 5.13 -6.57
N ASP A 18 -14.29 6.37 -6.34
CA ASP A 18 -15.09 7.14 -7.31
C ASP A 18 -14.41 7.27 -8.66
N GLU A 19 -13.09 7.49 -8.69
CA GLU A 19 -12.32 7.61 -9.93
C GLU A 19 -12.22 6.27 -10.67
N VAL A 20 -11.99 5.17 -9.95
CA VAL A 20 -11.94 3.83 -10.53
C VAL A 20 -13.30 3.45 -11.12
N MET A 21 -14.41 3.76 -10.43
CA MET A 21 -15.77 3.44 -10.89
C MET A 21 -16.17 4.12 -12.20
N LYS A 22 -15.46 5.17 -12.63
CA LYS A 22 -15.67 5.81 -13.95
C LYS A 22 -15.27 4.90 -15.12
N HIS A 23 -14.50 3.85 -14.86
CA HIS A 23 -13.94 2.97 -15.88
C HIS A 23 -14.64 1.61 -15.90
N LYS A 24 -15.00 1.11 -17.10
CA LYS A 24 -15.78 -0.14 -17.25
C LYS A 24 -14.96 -1.43 -17.24
N SER A 25 -13.64 -1.32 -17.36
CA SER A 25 -12.74 -2.48 -17.38
C SER A 25 -11.35 -2.08 -16.89
N PHE A 26 -10.57 -3.06 -16.44
CA PHE A 26 -9.20 -2.81 -15.97
C PHE A 26 -8.29 -2.31 -17.09
N ALA A 27 -8.49 -2.78 -18.33
CA ALA A 27 -7.73 -2.30 -19.48
C ALA A 27 -7.98 -0.81 -19.78
N ALA A 28 -9.21 -0.34 -19.56
CA ALA A 28 -9.60 1.06 -19.75
C ALA A 28 -9.19 1.97 -18.59
N LEU A 29 -8.74 1.42 -17.46
CA LEU A 29 -8.37 2.18 -16.27
C LEU A 29 -7.23 3.15 -16.59
N SER A 30 -7.49 4.46 -16.56
CA SER A 30 -6.50 5.49 -16.83
C SER A 30 -6.37 6.42 -15.63
N LEU A 31 -5.44 6.07 -14.74
CA LEU A 31 -5.14 6.87 -13.55
C LEU A 31 -3.74 7.48 -13.68
N PRO A 32 -3.56 8.77 -13.39
CA PRO A 32 -2.23 9.38 -13.37
C PRO A 32 -1.27 8.61 -12.44
N GLY A 33 -0.10 8.22 -12.97
CA GLY A 33 0.91 7.48 -12.21
C GLY A 33 0.67 5.97 -12.09
N LEU A 34 -0.40 5.41 -12.68
CA LEU A 34 -0.61 3.96 -12.74
C LEU A 34 0.04 3.38 -14.01
N SER A 35 1.01 2.47 -13.83
CA SER A 35 1.61 1.74 -14.94
C SER A 35 0.68 0.65 -15.49
N GLU A 36 0.87 0.27 -16.76
CA GLU A 36 0.07 -0.78 -17.41
C GLU A 36 0.10 -2.11 -16.64
N GLU A 37 1.27 -2.51 -16.15
CA GLU A 37 1.47 -3.74 -15.38
C GLU A 37 0.63 -3.77 -14.09
N ARG A 38 0.34 -2.60 -13.50
CA ARG A 38 -0.42 -2.49 -12.25
C ARG A 38 -1.93 -2.47 -12.47
N LYS A 39 -2.44 -2.20 -13.68
CA LYS A 39 -3.88 -2.07 -13.94
C LYS A 39 -4.68 -3.30 -13.53
N GLY A 40 -4.17 -4.49 -13.85
CA GLY A 40 -4.84 -5.76 -13.55
C GLY A 40 -5.00 -6.07 -12.06
N VAL A 41 -4.16 -5.44 -11.20
CA VAL A 41 -4.12 -5.72 -9.76
C VAL A 41 -4.52 -4.51 -8.90
N PHE A 42 -4.61 -3.32 -9.48
CA PHE A 42 -4.86 -2.08 -8.73
C PHE A 42 -6.25 -2.07 -8.08
N VAL A 43 -7.30 -2.34 -8.84
CA VAL A 43 -8.68 -2.33 -8.34
C VAL A 43 -8.91 -3.35 -7.21
N PRO A 44 -8.52 -4.63 -7.34
CA PRO A 44 -8.66 -5.57 -6.22
C PRO A 44 -7.77 -5.17 -5.02
N GLY A 45 -6.58 -4.63 -5.25
CA GLY A 45 -5.72 -4.12 -4.17
C GLY A 45 -6.35 -2.95 -3.42
N LEU A 46 -6.99 -2.01 -4.13
CA LEU A 46 -7.74 -0.91 -3.53
C LEU A 46 -8.91 -1.42 -2.69
N ALA A 47 -9.66 -2.41 -3.19
CA ALA A 47 -10.80 -2.99 -2.46
C ALA A 47 -10.35 -3.63 -1.13
N ILE A 48 -9.24 -4.37 -1.13
CA ILE A 48 -8.65 -4.93 0.10
C ILE A 48 -8.23 -3.80 1.04
N LEU A 49 -7.59 -2.76 0.52
CA LEU A 49 -7.14 -1.63 1.34
C LEU A 49 -8.31 -0.89 1.99
N CYS A 50 -9.41 -0.63 1.27
CA CYS A 50 -10.63 -0.08 1.84
C CYS A 50 -11.18 -0.98 2.96
N GLY A 51 -11.28 -2.29 2.71
CA GLY A 51 -11.73 -3.24 3.74
C GLY A 51 -10.86 -3.26 4.99
N VAL A 52 -9.54 -3.09 4.86
CA VAL A 52 -8.62 -2.95 5.99
C VAL A 52 -8.88 -1.66 6.79
N PHE A 53 -9.13 -0.55 6.10
CA PHE A 53 -9.50 0.72 6.74
C PHE A 53 -10.82 0.61 7.51
N ASP A 54 -11.83 0.01 6.91
CA ASP A 54 -13.15 -0.19 7.51
C ASP A 54 -13.06 -1.13 8.73
N ALA A 55 -12.38 -2.26 8.60
CA ALA A 55 -12.29 -3.26 9.65
C ALA A 55 -11.50 -2.78 10.89
N LEU A 56 -10.49 -1.92 10.68
CA LEU A 56 -9.59 -1.47 11.74
C LEU A 56 -9.82 -0.01 12.16
N ALA A 57 -10.79 0.68 11.57
CA ALA A 57 -11.06 2.10 11.76
C ALA A 57 -9.80 2.99 11.64
N ILE A 58 -8.97 2.72 10.62
CA ILE A 58 -7.72 3.45 10.38
C ILE A 58 -8.04 4.87 9.92
N ARG A 59 -7.50 5.87 10.61
CA ARG A 59 -7.63 7.29 10.22
C ARG A 59 -6.55 7.73 9.25
N GLU A 60 -5.34 7.20 9.44
CA GLU A 60 -4.15 7.58 8.68
C GLU A 60 -3.22 6.38 8.48
N LEU A 61 -2.75 6.18 7.25
CA LEU A 61 -1.72 5.21 6.89
C LEU A 61 -0.60 5.90 6.12
N ARG A 62 0.64 5.61 6.48
CA ARG A 62 1.84 6.13 5.80
C ARG A 62 2.53 5.02 5.03
N LEU A 63 3.04 5.35 3.84
CA LEU A 63 3.89 4.45 3.08
C LEU A 63 5.24 4.30 3.81
N SER A 64 5.64 3.06 4.07
CA SER A 64 6.98 2.70 4.51
C SER A 64 7.83 2.32 3.28
N ASP A 65 9.06 2.82 3.22
CA ASP A 65 10.03 2.40 2.19
C ASP A 65 10.65 1.02 2.49
N GLY A 66 10.51 0.55 3.74
CA GLY A 66 10.96 -0.79 4.17
C GLY A 66 9.83 -1.82 4.14
N ALA A 67 10.17 -3.03 3.68
CA ALA A 67 9.28 -4.18 3.63
C ALA A 67 10.06 -5.45 4.06
N LEU A 68 9.77 -6.59 3.41
CA LEU A 68 10.31 -7.89 3.79
C LEU A 68 11.84 -7.97 3.62
N ARG A 69 12.39 -7.45 2.52
CA ARG A 69 13.83 -7.56 2.22
C ARG A 69 14.70 -6.85 3.26
N GLU A 70 14.25 -5.69 3.75
CA GLU A 70 14.91 -4.96 4.83
C GLU A 70 14.84 -5.76 6.13
N GLY A 71 13.68 -6.34 6.45
CA GLY A 71 13.54 -7.21 7.64
C GLY A 71 14.51 -8.39 7.63
N VAL A 72 14.66 -9.07 6.49
CA VAL A 72 15.63 -10.18 6.33
C VAL A 72 17.07 -9.68 6.47
N LEU A 73 17.39 -8.52 5.89
CA LEU A 73 18.72 -7.92 6.01
C LEU A 73 19.09 -7.61 7.47
N TYR A 74 18.14 -7.04 8.23
CA TYR A 74 18.33 -6.78 9.65
C TYR A 74 18.45 -8.06 10.48
N GLU A 75 17.68 -9.10 10.16
CA GLU A 75 17.81 -10.40 10.84
C GLU A 75 19.19 -11.01 10.61
N MET A 76 19.72 -10.93 9.38
CA MET A 76 21.07 -11.40 9.06
C MET A 76 22.13 -10.65 9.88
N GLU A 77 22.00 -9.33 10.05
CA GLU A 77 22.88 -8.53 10.91
C GLU A 77 22.80 -8.96 12.38
N GLY A 78 21.59 -9.16 12.91
CA GLY A 78 21.34 -9.55 14.30
C GLY A 78 22.00 -10.88 14.67
N ARG A 79 21.98 -11.85 13.74
CA ARG A 79 22.66 -13.15 13.91
C ARG A 79 24.18 -13.00 14.12
N PHE A 80 24.84 -12.07 13.42
CA PHE A 80 26.27 -11.80 13.65
C PHE A 80 26.53 -11.21 15.04
N ARG A 81 25.55 -10.50 15.61
CA ARG A 81 25.61 -9.92 16.96
C ARG A 81 25.09 -10.86 18.06
N HIS A 82 24.92 -12.16 17.77
CA HIS A 82 24.39 -13.17 18.70
C HIS A 82 22.98 -12.86 19.23
N GLN A 83 22.20 -12.07 18.49
CA GLN A 83 20.78 -11.84 18.74
C GLN A 83 19.99 -12.72 17.76
N ASP A 84 19.75 -13.97 18.15
CA ASP A 84 18.90 -14.88 17.39
C ASP A 84 17.54 -15.02 18.08
N ILE A 85 16.48 -14.58 17.40
CA ILE A 85 15.10 -14.65 17.89
C ILE A 85 14.61 -16.09 18.14
N ARG A 86 15.35 -17.10 17.66
CA ARG A 86 15.04 -18.53 17.81
C ARG A 86 15.67 -19.16 19.06
N SER A 87 16.47 -18.39 19.83
CA SER A 87 17.15 -18.86 21.04
C SER A 87 16.34 -18.62 22.30
#